data_AF-A0A8T4LK38-F1
#
_entry.id   AF-A0A8T4LK38-F1
#
_cell.length_a   1.000
_cell.length_b   1.000
_cell.length_c   1.000
_cell.angle_alpha   90.00
_cell.angle_beta   90.00
_cell.angle_gamma   90.00
#
_symmetry.space_group_name_H-M   'P 1'
#
loop_
_entity.id
_entity.type
_entity.pdbx_description
1 polymer ?
#
loop_
_entity_poly.entity_id
_entity_poly.type
_entity_poly.pdbx_seq_one_letter_code
_entity_poly.pdbx_strand_id
1 'polypeptide(L)'
;MLVERRIAKVSDARASDQFRRYKREPTHAVRKAEIKENETLRALKQAWQNFELVKDDMAVVDPRKSYQKALELIRSFAYTKADIENFNLALGEFQNEKDFAKRAGLFLSALINKRISE
;
A
#
# COMPACT_ATOMS: atom_id res chain seq x y z
N MET A 1 -51.03 51.03 9.67
CA MET A 1 -50.19 50.04 10.37
C MET A 1 -49.87 48.90 9.41
N LEU A 2 -48.64 48.85 8.90
CA LEU A 2 -48.14 47.71 8.11
C LEU A 2 -47.08 47.00 8.96
N VAL A 3 -47.28 45.71 9.22
CA VAL A 3 -46.34 44.89 9.98
C VAL A 3 -45.37 44.24 9.00
N GLU A 4 -44.12 44.72 8.98
CA GLU A 4 -43.04 44.10 8.20
C GLU A 4 -42.63 42.76 8.83
N ARG A 5 -42.90 41.65 8.13
CA ARG A 5 -42.37 40.33 8.49
C ARG A 5 -40.88 40.30 8.12
N ARG A 6 -40.00 40.36 9.14
CA ARG A 6 -38.57 40.06 8.97
C ARG A 6 -38.39 38.56 8.73
N ILE A 7 -38.09 38.19 7.49
CA ILE A 7 -37.60 36.85 7.16
C ILE A 7 -36.14 36.78 7.63
N ALA A 8 -35.88 35.96 8.65
CA ALA A 8 -34.54 35.70 9.13
C ALA A 8 -33.70 35.07 8.01
N LYS A 9 -32.52 35.65 7.73
CA LYS A 9 -31.53 35.07 6.82
C LYS A 9 -31.09 33.72 7.38
N VAL A 10 -31.51 32.64 6.73
CA VAL A 10 -30.93 31.31 6.92
C VAL A 10 -29.47 31.39 6.47
N SER A 11 -28.54 31.27 7.41
CA SER A 11 -27.12 31.16 7.08
C SER A 11 -26.86 29.82 6.41
N ASP A 12 -26.45 29.82 5.15
CA ASP A 12 -25.96 28.65 4.43
C ASP A 12 -24.70 28.11 5.13
N ALA A 13 -24.89 27.18 6.07
CA ALA A 13 -23.80 26.39 6.61
C ALA A 13 -23.29 25.44 5.53
N ARG A 14 -22.30 25.89 4.75
CA ARG A 14 -21.63 25.02 3.76
C ARG A 14 -20.88 23.93 4.52
N ALA A 15 -21.20 22.67 4.27
CA ALA A 15 -20.54 21.50 4.86
C ALA A 15 -19.00 21.51 4.75
N SER A 16 -18.45 22.27 3.79
CA SER A 16 -17.01 22.49 3.61
C SER A 16 -16.33 23.22 4.77
N ASP A 17 -17.06 24.01 5.59
CA ASP A 17 -16.44 24.75 6.70
C ASP A 17 -15.92 23.83 7.81
N GLN A 18 -16.54 22.66 8.00
CA GLN A 18 -16.12 21.69 9.00
C GLN A 18 -14.74 21.09 8.71
N PHE A 19 -14.36 20.99 7.42
CA PHE A 19 -13.10 20.38 7.01
C PHE A 19 -11.96 21.37 6.79
N ARG A 20 -12.22 22.68 6.86
CA ARG A 20 -11.24 23.73 6.62
C ARG A 20 -10.11 23.77 7.67
N ARG A 21 -10.32 23.12 8.82
CA ARG A 21 -9.36 23.06 9.94
C ARG A 21 -8.40 21.88 9.87
N TYR A 22 -8.65 20.87 9.03
CA TYR A 22 -7.73 19.74 8.88
C TYR A 22 -6.53 20.19 8.04
N LYS A 23 -5.41 20.43 8.72
CA LYS A 23 -4.12 20.64 8.09
C LYS A 23 -3.53 19.28 7.73
N ARG A 24 -2.80 19.19 6.61
CA ARG A 24 -2.00 18.01 6.29
C ARG A 24 -1.06 17.74 7.47
N GLU A 25 -1.07 16.50 7.95
CA GLU A 25 -0.14 16.09 8.99
C GLU A 25 1.31 16.27 8.50
N PRO A 26 2.22 16.72 9.38
CA PRO A 26 3.62 16.82 9.03
C PRO A 26 4.16 15.43 8.69
N THR A 27 4.89 15.33 7.58
CA THR A 27 5.56 14.10 7.19
C THR A 27 6.68 13.81 8.19
N HIS A 28 6.49 12.82 9.05
CA HIS A 28 7.53 12.35 9.95
C HIS A 28 8.57 11.55 9.16
N ALA A 29 9.85 11.85 9.38
CA ALA A 29 10.94 11.04 8.85
C ALA A 29 10.82 9.62 9.44
N VAL A 30 10.47 8.65 8.61
CA VAL A 30 10.41 7.24 9.00
C VAL A 30 11.82 6.81 9.40
N ARG A 31 12.00 6.43 10.67
CA ARG A 31 13.27 5.85 11.13
C ARG A 31 13.53 4.59 10.31
N LYS A 32 14.62 4.58 9.54
CA LYS A 32 15.05 3.37 8.83
C LYS A 32 15.47 2.35 9.89
N ALA A 33 14.76 1.24 9.97
CA ALA A 33 15.17 0.13 10.81
C ALA A 33 16.51 -0.40 10.30
N GLU A 34 17.43 -0.71 11.22
CA GLU A 34 18.70 -1.34 10.86
C GLU A 34 18.43 -2.84 10.62
N ILE A 35 18.19 -3.21 9.36
CA ILE A 35 17.84 -4.57 8.97
C ILE A 35 19.14 -5.31 8.64
N LYS A 36 19.44 -6.40 9.38
CA LYS A 36 20.56 -7.28 9.02
C LYS A 36 20.21 -8.05 7.76
N GLU A 37 20.97 -7.80 6.69
CA GLU A 37 20.80 -8.50 5.41
C GLU A 37 21.16 -9.98 5.57
N ASN A 38 20.27 -10.88 5.15
CA ASN A 38 20.49 -12.33 5.07
C ASN A 38 20.20 -12.82 3.63
N GLU A 39 20.53 -14.08 3.33
CA GLU A 39 20.35 -14.63 1.98
C GLU A 39 18.87 -14.66 1.55
N THR A 40 17.96 -14.99 2.47
CA THR A 40 16.52 -15.03 2.22
C THR A 40 15.96 -13.66 1.88
N LEU A 41 16.34 -12.61 2.62
CA LEU A 41 15.93 -11.23 2.40
C LEU A 41 16.45 -10.74 1.05
N ARG A 42 17.71 -11.07 0.70
CA ARG A 42 18.28 -10.73 -0.60
C ARG A 42 17.51 -11.40 -1.73
N ALA A 43 17.17 -12.68 -1.59
CA ALA A 43 16.37 -13.40 -2.56
C ALA A 43 14.97 -12.79 -2.71
N LEU A 44 14.32 -12.43 -1.59
CA LEU A 44 13.01 -11.78 -1.60
C LEU A 44 13.05 -10.39 -2.26
N LYS A 45 14.08 -9.59 -2.00
CA LYS A 45 14.32 -8.32 -2.69
C LYS A 45 14.50 -8.52 -4.20
N GLN A 46 15.22 -9.55 -4.62
CA GLN A 46 15.37 -9.88 -6.05
C GLN A 46 14.05 -10.34 -6.67
N ALA A 47 13.29 -11.20 -5.99
CA ALA A 47 11.97 -11.62 -6.46
C ALA A 47 11.00 -10.43 -6.58
N TRP A 48 11.06 -9.48 -5.65
CA TRP A 48 10.33 -8.22 -5.72
C TRP A 48 10.71 -7.38 -6.94
N GLN A 49 12.01 -7.22 -7.22
CA GLN A 49 12.49 -6.47 -8.38
C GLN A 49 12.00 -7.10 -9.71
N ASN A 50 11.91 -8.43 -9.75
CA ASN A 50 11.37 -9.16 -10.90
C ASN A 50 9.82 -9.19 -10.94
N PHE A 51 9.16 -8.72 -9.88
CA PHE A 51 7.71 -8.74 -9.79
C PHE A 51 7.09 -7.52 -10.47
N GLU A 52 6.41 -7.80 -11.57
CA GLU A 52 5.64 -6.83 -12.34
C GLU A 52 4.15 -7.17 -12.32
N LEU A 53 3.31 -6.14 -12.27
CA LEU A 53 1.87 -6.28 -12.39
C LEU A 53 1.49 -6.76 -13.78
N VAL A 54 0.66 -7.81 -13.83
CA VAL A 54 0.08 -8.31 -15.06
C VAL A 54 -1.10 -7.42 -15.43
N LYS A 55 -1.12 -6.97 -16.68
CA LYS A 55 -2.20 -6.16 -17.24
C LYS A 55 -3.00 -6.97 -18.27
N ASP A 56 -4.28 -6.68 -18.37
CA ASP A 56 -5.14 -7.17 -19.43
C ASP A 56 -4.94 -6.38 -20.74
N ASP A 57 -5.71 -6.75 -21.77
CA ASP A 57 -5.66 -6.13 -23.10
C ASP A 57 -6.04 -4.64 -23.08
N MET A 58 -6.74 -4.19 -22.03
CA MET A 58 -7.11 -2.80 -21.79
C MET A 58 -6.08 -2.05 -20.93
N ALA A 59 -4.92 -2.65 -20.69
CA ALA A 59 -3.85 -2.15 -19.82
C ALA A 59 -4.27 -1.96 -18.35
N VAL A 60 -5.37 -2.59 -17.92
CA VAL A 60 -5.84 -2.59 -16.53
C VAL A 60 -5.14 -3.73 -15.79
N VAL A 61 -4.71 -3.47 -14.56
CA VAL A 61 -4.05 -4.49 -13.72
C VAL A 61 -5.04 -5.59 -13.40
N ASP A 62 -4.71 -6.83 -13.77
CA ASP A 62 -5.42 -8.05 -13.38
C ASP A 62 -4.86 -8.53 -12.03
N PRO A 63 -5.59 -8.37 -10.91
CA PRO A 63 -5.08 -8.72 -9.60
C PRO A 63 -4.88 -10.22 -9.43
N ARG A 64 -5.68 -11.06 -10.10
CA ARG A 64 -5.60 -12.52 -9.98
C ARG A 64 -4.35 -13.04 -10.66
N LYS A 65 -4.10 -12.63 -11.91
CA LYS A 65 -2.88 -13.02 -12.62
C LYS A 65 -1.63 -12.45 -11.95
N SER A 66 -1.69 -11.21 -11.47
CA SER A 66 -0.57 -10.60 -10.74
C SER A 66 -0.27 -11.34 -9.44
N TYR A 67 -1.29 -11.74 -8.69
CA TYR A 67 -1.14 -12.56 -7.49
C TYR A 67 -0.54 -13.93 -7.81
N GLN A 68 -0.99 -14.59 -8.87
CA GLN A 68 -0.44 -15.88 -9.30
C GLN A 68 1.03 -15.76 -9.70
N LYS A 69 1.40 -14.71 -10.44
CA LYS A 69 2.81 -14.42 -10.76
C LYS A 69 3.65 -14.19 -9.51
N ALA A 70 3.11 -13.50 -8.50
CA ALA A 70 3.79 -13.34 -7.22
C ALA A 70 4.02 -14.69 -6.52
N LEU A 71 3.00 -15.56 -6.47
CA LEU A 71 3.13 -16.91 -5.92
C LEU A 71 4.18 -17.75 -6.64
N GLU A 72 4.24 -17.67 -7.97
CA GLU A 72 5.24 -18.38 -8.78
C GLU A 72 6.66 -17.94 -8.46
N LEU A 73 6.89 -16.62 -8.32
CA LEU A 73 8.21 -16.06 -7.99
C LEU A 73 8.72 -16.52 -6.62
N ILE A 74 7.83 -16.68 -5.64
CA ILE A 74 8.19 -17.05 -4.26
C ILE A 74 8.01 -18.55 -3.97
N ARG A 75 7.59 -19.35 -4.96
CA ARG A 75 7.19 -20.75 -4.77
C ARG A 75 8.32 -21.60 -4.19
N SER A 76 9.55 -21.41 -4.66
CA SER A 76 10.71 -22.18 -4.21
C SER A 76 11.33 -21.68 -2.91
N PHE A 77 10.83 -20.59 -2.34
CA PHE A 77 11.51 -19.92 -1.24
C PHE A 77 11.07 -20.53 0.09
N ALA A 78 12.05 -20.91 0.91
CA ALA A 78 11.84 -21.21 2.32
C ALA A 78 12.12 -19.94 3.13
N TYR A 79 11.11 -19.45 3.85
CA TYR A 79 11.22 -18.24 4.66
C TYR A 79 10.40 -18.36 5.94
N THR A 80 10.83 -17.64 6.97
CA THR A 80 10.17 -17.58 8.27
C THR A 80 9.26 -16.37 8.38
N LYS A 81 8.48 -16.30 9.47
CA LYS A 81 7.74 -15.08 9.82
C LYS A 81 8.67 -13.86 9.96
N ALA A 82 9.84 -14.04 10.56
CA ALA A 82 10.80 -12.97 10.76
C ALA A 82 11.35 -12.45 9.41
N ASP A 83 11.53 -13.32 8.42
CA ASP A 83 11.95 -12.90 7.08
C ASP A 83 10.89 -12.04 6.38
N ILE A 84 9.60 -12.35 6.58
CA ILE A 84 8.49 -11.52 6.06
C ILE A 84 8.51 -10.14 6.73
N GLU A 85 8.69 -10.08 8.05
CA GLU A 85 8.76 -8.82 8.80
C GLU A 85 9.95 -7.97 8.32
N ASN A 86 11.13 -8.59 8.19
CA ASN A 86 12.34 -7.93 7.66
C ASN A 86 12.13 -7.45 6.22
N PHE A 87 11.50 -8.25 5.37
CA PHE A 87 11.19 -7.86 4.01
C PHE A 87 10.17 -6.70 3.97
N ASN A 88 9.13 -6.73 4.81
CA ASN A 88 8.15 -5.65 4.90
C ASN A 88 8.78 -4.33 5.34
N LEU A 89 9.76 -4.35 6.25
CA LEU A 89 10.54 -3.16 6.59
C LEU A 89 11.42 -2.71 5.41
N ALA A 90 12.05 -3.65 4.71
CA ALA A 90 12.90 -3.37 3.56
C ALA A 90 12.11 -2.82 2.35
N LEU A 91 10.81 -3.09 2.25
CA LEU A 91 9.95 -2.49 1.22
C LEU A 91 9.96 -0.95 1.25
N GLY A 92 10.30 -0.33 2.39
CA GLY A 92 10.51 1.11 2.48
C GLY A 92 11.59 1.64 1.53
N GLU A 93 12.55 0.80 1.12
CA GLU A 93 13.57 1.15 0.10
C GLU A 93 12.93 1.39 -1.29
N PHE A 94 11.80 0.74 -1.57
CA PHE A 94 11.12 0.74 -2.87
C PHE A 94 9.86 1.62 -2.91
N GLN A 95 9.58 2.40 -1.86
CA GLN A 95 8.34 3.18 -1.73
C GLN A 95 8.08 4.18 -2.87
N ASN A 96 9.14 4.60 -3.56
CA ASN A 96 9.08 5.54 -4.69
C ASN A 96 8.85 4.85 -6.04
N GLU A 97 8.82 3.51 -6.08
CA GLU A 97 8.58 2.77 -7.32
C GLU A 97 7.14 2.93 -7.81
N LYS A 98 6.98 2.88 -9.13
CA LYS A 98 5.66 2.93 -9.76
C LYS A 98 4.80 1.77 -9.26
N ASP A 99 3.52 2.06 -9.02
CA ASP A 99 2.51 1.10 -8.57
C ASP A 99 2.90 0.39 -7.25
N PHE A 100 3.81 0.96 -6.44
CA PHE A 100 4.34 0.37 -5.21
C PHE A 100 3.24 -0.20 -4.32
N ALA A 101 2.20 0.58 -3.99
CA ALA A 101 1.14 0.14 -3.10
C ALA A 101 0.41 -1.12 -3.61
N LYS A 102 0.14 -1.20 -4.93
CA LYS A 102 -0.50 -2.37 -5.54
C LYS A 102 0.46 -3.56 -5.57
N ARG A 103 1.71 -3.34 -5.96
CA ARG A 103 2.74 -4.39 -5.97
C ARG A 103 2.96 -4.96 -4.58
N ALA A 104 3.14 -4.09 -3.58
CA ALA A 104 3.35 -4.45 -2.18
C ALA A 104 2.17 -5.24 -1.64
N GLY A 105 0.94 -4.77 -1.86
CA GLY A 105 -0.26 -5.47 -1.43
C GLY A 105 -0.33 -6.89 -1.98
N LEU A 106 -0.14 -7.06 -3.30
CA LEU A 106 -0.22 -8.38 -3.95
C LEU A 106 0.92 -9.31 -3.53
N PHE A 107 2.15 -8.82 -3.51
CA PHE A 107 3.34 -9.61 -3.20
C PHE A 107 3.37 -10.04 -1.73
N LEU A 108 3.05 -9.14 -0.79
CA LEU A 108 2.93 -9.48 0.63
C LEU A 108 1.77 -10.45 0.88
N SER A 109 0.64 -10.27 0.20
CA SER A 109 -0.48 -11.22 0.30
C SER A 109 -0.06 -12.62 -0.14
N ALA A 110 0.71 -12.74 -1.23
CA ALA A 110 1.23 -14.02 -1.70
C ALA A 110 2.18 -14.67 -0.68
N LEU A 111 3.11 -13.88 -0.10
CA LEU A 111 4.03 -14.35 0.94
C LEU A 111 3.31 -14.88 2.17
N ILE A 112 2.31 -14.14 2.67
CA ILE A 112 1.55 -14.49 3.87
C ILE A 112 0.70 -15.74 3.62
N ASN A 113 -0.02 -15.79 2.51
CA ASN A 113 -0.96 -16.88 2.23
C ASN A 113 -0.27 -18.21 1.88
N LYS A 114 0.87 -18.18 1.17
CA LYS A 114 1.66 -19.39 0.91
C LYS A 114 2.01 -20.10 2.23
N ARG A 115 2.44 -19.34 3.24
CA ARG A 115 2.83 -19.86 4.56
C ARG A 115 1.67 -20.48 5.36
N ILE A 116 0.43 -20.13 5.04
CA ILE A 116 -0.76 -20.69 5.72
C ILE A 116 -1.17 -22.04 5.09
N SER A 117 -0.75 -22.29 3.84
CA SER A 117 -1.11 -23.49 3.08
C SER A 117 -0.12 -24.65 3.24
N GLU A 118 0.99 -24.45 3.95
CA GLU A 118 1.98 -25.46 4.36
C GLU A 118 1.80 -25.78 5.85
#